data_AF-B5JPQ7-F1
#
_entry.id   AF-B5JPQ7-F1
#
_cell.length_a   1.000
_cell.length_b   1.000
_cell.length_c   1.000
_cell.angle_alpha   90.00
_cell.angle_beta   90.00
_cell.angle_gamma   90.00
#
_symmetry.space_group_name_H-M   'P 1'
#
loop_
_entity.id
_entity.type
_entity.pdbx_description
1 polymer ?
#
loop_
_entity_poly.entity_id
_entity_poly.type
_entity_poly.pdbx_seq_one_letter_code
_entity_poly.pdbx_strand_id
1 'polypeptide(L)'
;MGSSLDSLSDQTHRLKDNCQVLVDASSGQSNSSILIKRAAKALEAPIQYIGSSIYERQSTCSLLSNCEKSATKLLQRQNDMNSALQPLKFMLVFFKIEAAQLCAEDQATFKSVSEEISRLHKLVDDTFGKNMKQLEAARAATSEAEKQANQQTAKQAEEIEKKQQDLAQTIDRLNQQIEKNQLEESDLNSATGKFESAIGRLIMSLQYEDIFRQRCETILQAFDELKEENADRAWILVQAKQIETAAKELRESAEETLTGLDSISQQAKELYRISATMDQFEHNTASADGMVQTLLEAFESIRDILKKNKALAADSKTAIKPVQNLTEDLSAVVFEVSMNIQFIALNAQIRSIQVGAGSGLEILAARTAEISSELRELGDTTSAQITELHQTVNSLTRAIETDFEGVSHTLDELDESSQKIEAELHDLRDGALNSLSLIADMLGSVESLITGDRNKLTRISSIADTLEDRVAELVSQAKLQKLSAKDRALLEEEVEQRLQKVRGAMHTRVPTELADTDSMLAISEKQSSRRESAVSLSCDNIELF
;
A
#
# COMPACT_ATOMS: atom_id res chain seq x y z
N MET A 1 20.45 -23.75 -37.22
CA MET A 1 20.46 -22.41 -36.58
C MET A 1 19.05 -21.83 -36.51
N GLY A 2 18.19 -22.01 -37.53
CA GLY A 2 16.80 -21.51 -37.55
C GLY A 2 15.99 -21.61 -36.24
N SER A 3 15.84 -22.80 -35.65
CA SER A 3 15.07 -22.96 -34.40
C SER A 3 15.62 -22.19 -33.19
N SER A 4 16.94 -21.95 -33.15
CA SER A 4 17.58 -21.15 -32.09
C SER A 4 17.33 -19.65 -32.29
N LEU A 5 17.12 -19.21 -33.53
CA LEU A 5 16.83 -17.81 -33.88
C LEU A 5 15.37 -17.45 -33.67
N ASP A 6 14.46 -18.35 -34.01
CA ASP A 6 13.04 -18.17 -33.69
C ASP A 6 12.86 -18.03 -32.16
N SER A 7 13.55 -18.91 -31.41
CA SER A 7 13.61 -18.81 -29.95
C SER A 7 14.24 -17.50 -29.47
N LEU A 8 15.29 -17.00 -30.12
CA LEU A 8 15.95 -15.73 -29.77
C LEU A 8 15.05 -14.53 -30.05
N SER A 9 14.32 -14.55 -31.16
CA SER A 9 13.35 -13.53 -31.55
C SER A 9 12.17 -13.49 -30.56
N ASP A 10 11.61 -14.64 -30.21
CA ASP A 10 10.53 -14.75 -29.23
C ASP A 10 10.97 -14.29 -27.84
N GLN A 11 12.16 -14.71 -27.40
CA GLN A 11 12.75 -14.25 -26.13
C GLN A 11 12.98 -12.75 -26.12
N THR A 12 13.30 -12.15 -27.26
CA THR A 12 13.55 -10.71 -27.37
C THR A 12 12.26 -9.90 -27.35
N HIS A 13 11.21 -10.37 -28.01
CA HIS A 13 9.89 -9.76 -27.87
C HIS A 13 9.40 -9.82 -26.42
N ARG A 14 9.54 -10.98 -25.76
CA ARG A 14 9.22 -11.10 -24.33
C ARG A 14 10.10 -10.24 -23.44
N LEU A 15 11.38 -10.08 -23.78
CA LEU A 15 12.29 -9.19 -23.06
C LEU A 15 11.81 -7.74 -23.17
N LYS A 16 11.45 -7.31 -24.37
CA LYS A 16 10.89 -5.98 -24.62
C LYS A 16 9.59 -5.75 -23.87
N ASP A 17 8.66 -6.70 -23.91
CA ASP A 17 7.38 -6.57 -23.21
C ASP A 17 7.59 -6.47 -21.68
N ASN A 18 8.49 -7.28 -21.12
CA ASN A 18 8.82 -7.21 -19.68
C ASN A 18 9.59 -5.92 -19.31
N CYS A 19 10.50 -5.46 -20.17
CA CYS A 19 11.17 -4.17 -19.99
C CYS A 19 10.16 -3.03 -20.06
N GLN A 20 9.14 -3.12 -20.93
CA GLN A 20 8.06 -2.14 -21.00
C GLN A 20 7.22 -2.14 -19.72
N VAL A 21 6.89 -3.31 -19.16
CA VAL A 21 6.17 -3.40 -17.87
C VAL A 21 6.97 -2.75 -16.73
N LEU A 22 8.30 -2.96 -16.68
CA LEU A 22 9.15 -2.29 -15.70
C LEU A 22 9.26 -0.79 -15.91
N VAL A 23 9.35 -0.36 -17.16
CA VAL A 23 9.33 1.05 -17.53
C VAL A 23 8.01 1.67 -17.09
N ASP A 24 6.89 1.07 -17.43
CA ASP A 24 5.56 1.53 -17.05
C ASP A 24 5.43 1.61 -15.53
N ALA A 25 5.93 0.61 -14.79
CA ALA A 25 5.94 0.61 -13.34
C ALA A 25 6.84 1.74 -12.75
N SER A 26 7.96 2.05 -13.38
CA SER A 26 9.02 2.94 -12.84
C SER A 26 8.97 4.40 -13.31
N SER A 27 8.49 4.67 -14.53
CA SER A 27 8.42 6.02 -15.12
C SER A 27 7.25 6.84 -14.61
N GLY A 28 6.29 6.18 -13.97
CA GLY A 28 5.06 6.81 -13.51
C GLY A 28 4.13 7.29 -14.64
N GLN A 29 4.41 6.92 -15.90
CA GLN A 29 3.47 7.12 -17.00
C GLN A 29 2.27 6.17 -16.91
N SER A 30 2.41 5.04 -16.22
CA SER A 30 1.32 4.13 -15.91
C SER A 30 0.66 4.44 -14.55
N ASN A 31 -0.40 3.69 -14.24
CA ASN A 31 -1.18 3.76 -13.01
C ASN A 31 -0.34 3.72 -11.72
N SER A 32 0.94 3.34 -11.72
CA SER A 32 1.79 3.18 -10.53
C SER A 32 2.05 4.47 -9.74
N SER A 33 2.51 5.56 -10.39
CA SER A 33 2.74 6.86 -9.72
C SER A 33 1.42 7.47 -9.24
N ILE A 34 0.37 7.32 -10.06
CA ILE A 34 -0.99 7.73 -9.70
C ILE A 34 -1.48 6.93 -8.48
N LEU A 35 -1.21 5.62 -8.44
CA LEU A 35 -1.58 4.72 -7.35
C LEU A 35 -0.85 5.09 -6.07
N ILE A 36 0.47 5.34 -6.13
CA ILE A 36 1.23 5.71 -4.94
C ILE A 36 0.81 7.09 -4.43
N LYS A 37 0.59 8.07 -5.32
CA LYS A 37 0.02 9.36 -4.92
C LYS A 37 -1.39 9.23 -4.36
N ARG A 38 -2.21 8.33 -4.91
CA ARG A 38 -3.55 8.01 -4.42
C ARG A 38 -3.49 7.35 -3.04
N ALA A 39 -2.53 6.44 -2.82
CA ALA A 39 -2.27 5.82 -1.53
C ALA A 39 -1.85 6.86 -0.48
N ALA A 40 -0.87 7.70 -0.80
CA ALA A 40 -0.45 8.80 0.06
C ALA A 40 -1.62 9.75 0.40
N LYS A 41 -2.43 10.11 -0.60
CA LYS A 41 -3.61 10.95 -0.40
C LYS A 41 -4.71 10.27 0.43
N ALA A 42 -4.89 8.96 0.28
CA ALA A 42 -5.83 8.19 1.08
C ALA A 42 -5.40 8.11 2.55
N LEU A 43 -4.10 8.21 2.84
CA LEU A 43 -3.56 8.31 4.20
C LEU A 43 -3.66 9.71 4.80
N GLU A 44 -3.65 10.77 3.97
CA GLU A 44 -3.63 12.17 4.42
C GLU A 44 -4.85 12.52 5.27
N ALA A 45 -6.06 12.17 4.83
CA ALA A 45 -7.30 12.49 5.56
C ALA A 45 -7.38 11.79 6.94
N PRO A 46 -7.14 10.47 7.07
CA PRO A 46 -7.02 9.81 8.37
C PRO A 46 -5.96 10.42 9.28
N ILE A 47 -4.78 10.74 8.74
CA ILE A 47 -3.69 11.35 9.51
C ILE A 47 -4.11 12.72 10.04
N GLN A 48 -4.71 13.55 9.18
CA GLN A 48 -5.19 14.87 9.55
C GLN A 48 -6.28 14.75 10.62
N TYR A 49 -7.21 13.80 10.45
CA TYR A 49 -8.26 13.53 11.42
C TYR A 49 -7.69 13.12 12.78
N ILE A 50 -6.72 12.18 12.83
CA ILE A 50 -6.15 11.78 14.12
C ILE A 50 -5.37 12.96 14.74
N GLY A 51 -4.70 13.76 13.92
CA GLY A 51 -4.07 15.01 14.35
C GLY A 51 -5.08 15.96 15.03
N SER A 52 -6.22 16.23 14.41
CA SER A 52 -7.29 17.03 15.02
C SER A 52 -7.91 16.37 16.25
N SER A 53 -8.13 15.06 16.22
CA SER A 53 -8.71 14.30 17.33
C SER A 53 -7.81 14.32 18.58
N ILE A 54 -6.49 14.41 18.44
CA ILE A 54 -5.57 14.63 19.56
C ILE A 54 -5.85 15.96 20.27
N TYR A 55 -6.05 17.05 19.51
CA TYR A 55 -6.38 18.36 20.09
C TYR A 55 -7.78 18.36 20.72
N GLU A 56 -8.75 17.74 20.06
CA GLU A 56 -10.12 17.61 20.59
C GLU A 56 -10.15 16.76 21.87
N ARG A 57 -9.34 15.71 21.96
CA ARG A 57 -9.20 14.90 23.18
C ARG A 57 -8.63 15.67 24.35
N GLN A 58 -7.78 16.66 24.12
CA GLN A 58 -7.32 17.54 25.21
C GLN A 58 -8.51 18.28 25.85
N SER A 59 -9.50 18.67 25.04
CA SER A 59 -10.78 19.20 25.54
C SER A 59 -11.56 18.14 26.32
N THR A 60 -11.70 16.93 25.80
CA THR A 60 -12.37 15.80 26.50
C THR A 60 -11.71 15.47 27.84
N CYS A 61 -10.38 15.44 27.91
CA CYS A 61 -9.63 15.25 29.15
C CYS A 61 -9.88 16.39 30.15
N SER A 62 -9.97 17.64 29.67
CA SER A 62 -10.32 18.77 30.54
C SER A 62 -11.73 18.64 31.13
N LEU A 63 -12.69 18.13 30.34
CA LEU A 63 -14.05 17.84 30.79
C LEU A 63 -14.10 16.67 31.79
N LEU A 64 -13.30 15.62 31.58
CA LEU A 64 -13.13 14.52 32.54
C LEU A 64 -12.59 15.04 33.88
N SER A 65 -11.53 15.85 33.86
CA SER A 65 -10.96 16.46 35.06
C SER A 65 -11.97 17.36 35.79
N ASN A 66 -12.77 18.13 35.05
CA ASN A 66 -13.82 18.95 35.63
C ASN A 66 -14.93 18.10 36.27
N CYS A 67 -15.32 17.00 35.62
CA CYS A 67 -16.26 16.03 36.18
C CYS A 67 -15.74 15.43 37.50
N GLU A 68 -14.46 15.04 37.55
CA GLU A 68 -13.81 14.51 38.76
C GLU A 68 -13.80 15.55 39.91
N LYS A 69 -13.44 16.80 39.61
CA LYS A 69 -13.43 17.92 40.58
C LYS A 69 -14.82 18.18 41.11
N SER A 70 -15.83 18.21 40.25
CA SER A 70 -17.23 18.44 40.63
C SER A 70 -17.77 17.28 41.48
N ALA A 71 -17.46 16.03 41.13
CA ALA A 71 -17.79 14.87 41.95
C ALA A 71 -17.13 14.94 43.34
N THR A 72 -15.87 15.38 43.43
CA THR A 72 -15.16 15.54 44.70
C THR A 72 -15.77 16.64 45.58
N LYS A 73 -16.15 17.78 45.00
CA LYS A 73 -16.89 18.82 45.72
C LYS A 73 -18.21 18.30 46.28
N LEU A 74 -18.94 17.49 45.51
CA LEU A 74 -20.21 16.91 45.94
C LEU A 74 -20.03 15.91 47.10
N LEU A 75 -19.00 15.07 47.04
CA LEU A 75 -18.62 14.18 48.16
C LEU A 75 -18.27 14.97 49.42
N GLN A 76 -17.62 16.13 49.29
CA GLN A 76 -17.35 17.01 50.43
C GLN A 76 -18.65 17.59 51.01
N ARG A 77 -19.60 18.02 50.17
CA ARG A 77 -20.92 18.51 50.61
C ARG A 77 -21.74 17.46 51.34
N GLN A 78 -21.59 16.19 50.99
CA GLN A 78 -22.19 15.11 51.77
C GLN A 78 -21.70 15.11 53.22
N ASN A 79 -20.40 15.28 53.44
CA ASN A 79 -19.85 15.32 54.80
C ASN A 79 -20.36 16.53 55.58
N ASP A 80 -20.49 17.68 54.90
CA ASP A 80 -21.11 18.88 55.48
C ASP A 80 -22.57 18.60 55.88
N MET A 81 -23.36 17.95 55.00
CA MET A 81 -24.78 17.67 55.24
C MET A 81 -24.97 16.67 56.37
N ASN A 82 -24.16 15.62 56.41
CA ASN A 82 -24.15 14.66 57.51
C ASN A 82 -23.78 15.34 58.84
N SER A 83 -22.82 16.27 58.83
CA SER A 83 -22.41 17.00 60.03
C SER A 83 -23.53 17.94 60.53
N ALA A 84 -24.20 18.65 59.62
CA ALA A 84 -25.34 19.51 59.93
C ALA A 84 -26.59 18.73 60.40
N LEU A 85 -26.73 17.47 59.97
CA LEU A 85 -27.80 16.56 60.42
C LEU A 85 -27.55 15.98 61.83
N GLN A 86 -26.30 15.83 62.29
CA GLN A 86 -26.01 15.20 63.58
C GLN A 86 -26.77 15.82 64.78
N PRO A 87 -26.85 17.17 64.91
CA PRO A 87 -27.62 17.81 65.97
C PRO A 87 -29.11 17.39 66.01
N LEU A 88 -29.74 17.08 64.88
CA LEU A 88 -31.13 16.62 64.84
C LEU A 88 -31.31 15.26 65.53
N LYS A 89 -30.32 14.35 65.49
CA LYS A 89 -30.36 13.08 66.23
C LYS A 89 -30.47 13.32 67.73
N PHE A 90 -29.70 14.28 68.26
CA PHE A 90 -29.75 14.63 69.67
C PHE A 90 -31.07 15.32 70.03
N MET A 91 -31.54 16.25 69.19
CA MET A 91 -32.82 16.92 69.42
C MET A 91 -34.01 15.96 69.39
N LEU A 92 -33.95 14.90 68.59
CA LEU A 92 -34.95 13.84 68.59
C LEU A 92 -35.11 13.17 69.96
N VAL A 93 -34.00 12.97 70.68
CA VAL A 93 -34.00 12.39 72.02
C VAL A 93 -34.61 13.38 73.02
N PHE A 94 -34.21 14.66 72.95
CA PHE A 94 -34.74 15.70 73.82
C PHE A 94 -36.24 15.95 73.58
N PHE A 95 -36.69 15.96 72.32
CA PHE A 95 -38.11 16.05 71.98
C PHE A 95 -38.92 14.91 72.58
N LYS A 96 -38.42 13.67 72.54
CA LYS A 96 -39.12 12.53 73.15
C LYS A 96 -39.20 12.64 74.67
N ILE A 97 -38.14 13.14 75.31
CA ILE A 97 -38.09 13.32 76.78
C ILE A 97 -39.06 14.43 77.21
N GLU A 98 -39.02 15.59 76.55
CA GLU A 98 -39.88 16.73 76.88
C GLU A 98 -41.34 16.48 76.50
N ALA A 99 -41.60 15.86 75.34
CA ALA A 99 -42.96 15.53 74.93
C ALA A 99 -43.63 14.56 75.90
N ALA A 100 -42.89 13.61 76.50
CA ALA A 100 -43.44 12.68 77.49
C ALA A 100 -44.02 13.37 78.74
N GLN A 101 -43.67 14.64 79.00
CA GLN A 101 -44.18 15.43 80.12
C GLN A 101 -45.50 16.17 79.79
N LEU A 102 -45.90 16.21 78.52
CA LEU A 102 -47.11 16.89 78.05
C LEU A 102 -48.36 16.01 78.14
N CYS A 103 -49.53 16.62 77.92
CA CYS A 103 -50.80 15.90 77.81
C CYS A 103 -50.83 15.02 76.54
N ALA A 104 -51.72 14.02 76.50
CA ALA A 104 -51.79 13.03 75.42
C ALA A 104 -52.02 13.65 74.02
N GLU A 105 -52.71 14.80 73.95
CA GLU A 105 -53.04 15.51 72.71
C GLU A 105 -51.79 16.21 72.12
N ASP A 106 -50.99 16.86 72.96
CA ASP A 106 -49.73 17.49 72.57
C ASP A 106 -48.63 16.46 72.31
N GLN A 107 -48.64 15.33 73.04
CA GLN A 107 -47.72 14.21 72.81
C GLN A 107 -47.82 13.65 71.38
N ALA A 108 -49.05 13.44 70.89
CA ALA A 108 -49.28 12.94 69.53
C ALA A 108 -48.69 13.88 68.48
N THR A 109 -48.75 15.18 68.74
CA THR A 109 -48.26 16.23 67.87
C THR A 109 -46.72 16.22 67.74
N PHE A 110 -45.99 16.17 68.86
CA PHE A 110 -44.53 16.11 68.85
C PHE A 110 -43.97 14.75 68.39
N LYS A 111 -44.76 13.70 68.54
CA LYS A 111 -44.46 12.38 67.97
C LYS A 111 -44.37 12.44 66.44
N SER A 112 -45.28 13.17 65.78
CA SER A 112 -45.24 13.35 64.32
C SER A 112 -43.93 14.00 63.85
N VAL A 113 -43.48 15.08 64.51
CA VAL A 113 -42.22 15.76 64.17
C VAL A 113 -41.01 14.84 64.40
N SER A 114 -41.02 14.07 65.48
CA SER A 114 -39.98 13.07 65.76
C SER A 114 -39.96 11.95 64.71
N GLU A 115 -41.11 11.52 64.21
CA GLU A 115 -41.19 10.55 63.13
C GLU A 115 -40.67 11.12 61.80
N GLU A 116 -41.00 12.37 61.47
CA GLU A 116 -40.49 13.07 60.28
C GLU A 116 -38.96 13.22 60.31
N ILE A 117 -38.40 13.70 61.42
CA ILE A 117 -36.93 13.81 61.59
C ILE A 117 -36.26 12.43 61.48
N SER A 118 -36.89 11.38 62.03
CA SER A 118 -36.37 10.00 61.91
C SER A 118 -36.39 9.50 60.46
N ARG A 119 -37.47 9.81 59.71
CA ARG A 119 -37.58 9.47 58.28
C ARG A 119 -36.55 10.23 57.45
N LEU A 120 -36.34 11.52 57.72
CA LEU A 120 -35.32 12.32 57.05
C LEU A 120 -33.92 11.73 57.25
N HIS A 121 -33.58 11.36 58.49
CA HIS A 121 -32.31 10.69 58.77
C HIS A 121 -32.14 9.41 57.99
N LYS A 122 -33.18 8.57 57.94
CA LYS A 122 -33.13 7.32 57.19
C LYS A 122 -32.98 7.56 55.69
N LEU A 123 -33.69 8.55 55.14
CA LEU A 123 -33.59 8.93 53.72
C LEU A 123 -32.16 9.36 53.36
N VAL A 124 -31.54 10.21 54.20
CA VAL A 124 -30.17 10.68 53.97
C VAL A 124 -29.14 9.56 54.20
N ASP A 125 -29.22 8.81 55.31
CA ASP A 125 -28.27 7.73 55.61
C ASP A 125 -28.35 6.59 54.56
N ASP A 126 -29.56 6.16 54.16
CA ASP A 126 -29.74 5.03 53.24
C ASP A 126 -29.59 5.44 51.77
N THR A 127 -30.32 6.46 51.31
CA THR A 127 -30.42 6.79 49.88
C THR A 127 -29.28 7.70 49.44
N PHE A 128 -29.06 8.79 50.16
CA PHE A 128 -27.98 9.72 49.85
C PHE A 128 -26.62 9.07 50.09
N GLY A 129 -26.46 8.30 51.19
CA GLY A 129 -25.27 7.52 51.46
C GLY A 129 -24.94 6.47 50.39
N LYS A 130 -25.95 5.75 49.87
CA LYS A 130 -25.76 4.79 48.77
C LYS A 130 -25.34 5.47 47.48
N ASN A 131 -26.02 6.57 47.10
CA ASN A 131 -25.71 7.31 45.89
C ASN A 131 -24.29 7.92 45.94
N MET A 132 -23.83 8.37 47.11
CA MET A 132 -22.47 8.90 47.26
C MET A 132 -21.39 7.84 47.15
N LYS A 133 -21.62 6.60 47.64
CA LYS A 133 -20.71 5.48 47.39
C LYS A 133 -20.62 5.15 45.89
N GLN A 134 -21.73 5.23 45.18
CA GLN A 134 -21.74 5.08 43.73
C GLN A 134 -20.99 6.22 43.04
N LEU A 135 -21.11 7.46 43.54
CA LEU A 135 -20.38 8.62 43.01
C LEU A 135 -18.87 8.46 43.20
N GLU A 136 -18.45 7.95 44.36
CA GLU A 136 -17.04 7.69 44.64
C GLU A 136 -16.45 6.62 43.70
N ALA A 137 -17.18 5.53 43.49
CA ALA A 137 -16.79 4.49 42.53
C ALA A 137 -16.74 5.03 41.10
N ALA A 138 -17.74 5.82 40.69
CA ALA A 138 -17.79 6.43 39.38
C ALA A 138 -16.67 7.47 39.19
N ARG A 139 -16.38 8.29 40.19
CA ARG A 139 -15.23 9.21 40.20
C ARG A 139 -13.92 8.46 39.99
N ALA A 140 -13.71 7.35 40.71
CA ALA A 140 -12.50 6.54 40.55
C ALA A 140 -12.37 5.98 39.12
N ALA A 141 -13.49 5.53 38.53
CA ALA A 141 -13.52 5.08 37.14
C ALA A 141 -13.22 6.22 36.15
N THR A 142 -13.80 7.42 36.34
CA THR A 142 -13.53 8.60 35.52
C THR A 142 -12.06 9.04 35.61
N SER A 143 -11.47 9.02 36.81
CA SER A 143 -10.07 9.39 37.05
C SER A 143 -9.10 8.41 36.36
N GLU A 144 -9.40 7.10 36.42
CA GLU A 144 -8.62 6.09 35.70
C GLU A 144 -8.77 6.22 34.18
N ALA A 145 -10.00 6.48 33.68
CA ALA A 145 -10.25 6.73 32.27
C ALA A 145 -9.50 7.99 31.78
N GLU A 146 -9.48 9.08 32.55
CA GLU A 146 -8.71 10.29 32.25
C GLU A 146 -7.21 9.98 32.15
N LYS A 147 -6.67 9.23 33.11
CA LYS A 147 -5.25 8.86 33.11
C LYS A 147 -4.89 8.00 31.90
N GLN A 148 -5.72 7.02 31.56
CA GLN A 148 -5.53 6.17 30.39
C GLN A 148 -5.62 6.98 29.09
N ALA A 149 -6.62 7.86 28.97
CA ALA A 149 -6.79 8.73 27.81
C ALA A 149 -5.61 9.67 27.61
N ASN A 150 -5.10 10.29 28.68
CA ASN A 150 -3.92 11.16 28.61
C ASN A 150 -2.66 10.39 28.19
N GLN A 151 -2.42 9.20 28.77
CA GLN A 151 -1.26 8.39 28.43
C GLN A 151 -1.30 7.88 26.98
N GLN A 152 -2.46 7.44 26.51
CA GLN A 152 -2.62 6.97 25.13
C GLN A 152 -2.54 8.13 24.13
N THR A 153 -3.15 9.27 24.42
CA THR A 153 -3.09 10.46 23.55
C THR A 153 -1.65 10.95 23.38
N ALA A 154 -0.85 10.97 24.46
CA ALA A 154 0.57 11.34 24.38
C ALA A 154 1.39 10.38 23.49
N LYS A 155 1.18 9.07 23.65
CA LYS A 155 1.86 8.05 22.82
C LYS A 155 1.46 8.15 21.35
N GLN A 156 0.17 8.34 21.08
CA GLN A 156 -0.35 8.46 19.73
C GLN A 156 0.14 9.73 19.04
N ALA A 157 0.25 10.84 19.77
CA ALA A 157 0.81 12.08 19.22
C ALA A 157 2.24 11.88 18.72
N GLU A 158 3.09 11.23 19.52
CA GLU A 158 4.47 10.90 19.13
C GLU A 158 4.52 9.92 17.94
N GLU A 159 3.70 8.87 17.96
CA GLU A 159 3.60 7.90 16.86
C GLU A 159 3.16 8.57 15.54
N ILE A 160 2.18 9.46 15.57
CA ILE A 160 1.64 10.14 14.39
C ILE A 160 2.61 11.17 13.85
N GLU A 161 3.25 11.95 14.71
CA GLU A 161 4.26 12.92 14.28
C GLU A 161 5.40 12.20 13.55
N LYS A 162 5.89 11.09 14.12
CA LYS A 162 6.89 10.25 13.47
C LYS A 162 6.39 9.71 12.13
N LYS A 163 5.17 9.18 12.06
CA LYS A 163 4.60 8.62 10.82
C LYS A 163 4.35 9.68 9.75
N GLN A 164 3.94 10.88 10.13
CA GLN A 164 3.83 12.02 9.21
C GLN A 164 5.19 12.37 8.61
N GLN A 165 6.24 12.41 9.42
CA GLN A 165 7.60 12.63 8.94
C GLN A 165 8.08 11.49 8.02
N ASP A 166 7.85 10.23 8.40
CA ASP A 166 8.21 9.06 7.61
C ASP A 166 7.50 9.07 6.25
N LEU A 167 6.19 9.38 6.22
CA LEU A 167 5.40 9.47 4.99
C LEU A 167 5.83 10.64 4.11
N ALA A 168 6.08 11.83 4.69
CA ALA A 168 6.57 12.97 3.94
C ALA A 168 7.92 12.67 3.28
N GLN A 169 8.86 12.07 4.03
CA GLN A 169 10.14 11.62 3.49
C GLN A 169 9.98 10.56 2.41
N THR A 170 9.03 9.64 2.57
CA THR A 170 8.74 8.59 1.57
C THR A 170 8.19 9.18 0.28
N ILE A 171 7.27 10.13 0.38
CA ILE A 171 6.70 10.85 -0.78
C ILE A 171 7.78 11.67 -1.50
N ASP A 172 8.65 12.36 -0.75
CA ASP A 172 9.75 13.14 -1.34
C ASP A 172 10.76 12.23 -2.06
N ARG A 173 11.17 11.12 -1.43
CA ARG A 173 12.03 10.11 -2.05
C ARG A 173 11.40 9.54 -3.31
N LEU A 174 10.09 9.29 -3.28
CA LEU A 174 9.35 8.78 -4.42
C LEU A 174 9.34 9.77 -5.59
N ASN A 175 9.08 11.04 -5.31
CA ASN A 175 9.10 12.07 -6.36
C ASN A 175 10.48 12.17 -7.00
N GLN A 176 11.56 12.15 -6.20
CA GLN A 176 12.94 12.15 -6.70
C GLN A 176 13.26 10.89 -7.52
N GLN A 177 12.77 9.72 -7.09
CA GLN A 177 12.99 8.47 -7.81
C GLN A 177 12.22 8.42 -9.13
N ILE A 178 10.97 8.88 -9.17
CA ILE A 178 10.20 8.99 -10.40
C ILE A 178 10.92 9.90 -11.40
N GLU A 179 11.41 11.06 -10.95
CA GLU A 179 12.18 11.97 -11.82
C GLU A 179 13.47 11.33 -12.35
N LYS A 180 14.20 10.59 -11.49
CA LYS A 180 15.40 9.87 -11.90
C LYS A 180 15.07 8.75 -12.91
N ASN A 181 14.00 8.01 -12.66
CA ASN A 181 13.61 6.87 -13.49
C ASN A 181 13.07 7.29 -14.87
N GLN A 182 12.48 8.47 -15.00
CA GLN A 182 12.08 9.00 -16.31
C GLN A 182 13.28 9.20 -17.24
N LEU A 183 14.46 9.53 -16.70
CA LEU A 183 15.69 9.59 -17.48
C LEU A 183 16.19 8.17 -17.83
N GLU A 184 16.16 7.24 -16.87
CA GLU A 184 16.59 5.85 -17.08
C GLU A 184 15.65 5.09 -18.04
N GLU A 185 14.36 5.44 -18.10
CA GLU A 185 13.37 4.92 -19.06
C GLU A 185 13.79 5.21 -20.51
N SER A 186 14.23 6.45 -20.79
CA SER A 186 14.71 6.83 -22.12
C SER A 186 15.91 5.97 -22.53
N ASP A 187 16.80 5.68 -21.58
CA ASP A 187 17.97 4.83 -21.81
C ASP A 187 17.58 3.37 -22.04
N LEU A 188 16.65 2.82 -21.25
CA LEU A 188 16.17 1.43 -21.43
C LEU A 188 15.44 1.26 -22.76
N ASN A 189 14.56 2.18 -23.14
CA ASN A 189 13.85 2.15 -24.41
C ASN A 189 14.83 2.23 -25.60
N SER A 190 15.86 3.07 -25.48
CA SER A 190 16.94 3.17 -26.47
C SER A 190 17.75 1.88 -26.59
N ALA A 191 18.14 1.26 -25.46
CA ALA A 191 18.88 0.01 -25.44
C ALA A 191 18.06 -1.16 -25.99
N THR A 192 16.77 -1.24 -25.63
CA THR A 192 15.84 -2.26 -26.12
C THR A 192 15.64 -2.15 -27.63
N GLY A 193 15.46 -0.94 -28.16
CA GLY A 193 15.35 -0.71 -29.61
C GLY A 193 16.63 -1.06 -30.37
N LYS A 194 17.81 -0.79 -29.81
CA LYS A 194 19.10 -1.20 -30.39
C LYS A 194 19.28 -2.72 -30.38
N PHE A 195 18.83 -3.39 -29.32
CA PHE A 195 18.87 -4.85 -29.20
C PHE A 195 17.97 -5.53 -30.23
N GLU A 196 16.72 -5.05 -30.40
CA GLU A 196 15.78 -5.53 -31.43
C GLU A 196 16.35 -5.33 -32.84
N SER A 197 16.97 -4.17 -33.12
CA SER A 197 17.63 -3.91 -34.40
C SER A 197 18.85 -4.81 -34.67
N ALA A 198 19.63 -5.14 -33.64
CA ALA A 198 20.76 -6.06 -33.77
C ALA A 198 20.30 -7.49 -34.11
N ILE A 199 19.21 -7.95 -33.49
CA ILE A 199 18.61 -9.25 -33.79
C ILE A 199 17.97 -9.27 -35.18
N GLY A 200 17.26 -8.21 -35.56
CA GLY A 200 16.72 -8.08 -36.92
C GLY A 200 17.82 -8.21 -37.99
N ARG A 201 18.98 -7.58 -37.76
CA ARG A 201 20.15 -7.71 -38.66
C ARG A 201 20.72 -9.13 -38.68
N LEU A 202 20.80 -9.80 -37.53
CA LEU A 202 21.26 -11.20 -37.45
C LEU A 202 20.32 -12.16 -38.18
N ILE A 203 19.01 -11.99 -38.04
CA ILE A 203 18.02 -12.80 -38.76
C ILE A 203 18.20 -12.63 -40.27
N MET A 204 18.40 -11.39 -40.73
CA MET A 204 18.71 -11.11 -42.13
C MET A 204 20.03 -11.73 -42.58
N SER A 205 21.09 -11.69 -41.77
CA SER A 205 22.39 -12.32 -42.10
C SER A 205 22.33 -13.84 -42.16
N LEU A 206 21.39 -14.47 -41.43
CA LEU A 206 21.17 -15.92 -41.45
C LEU A 206 20.24 -16.38 -42.57
N GLN A 207 19.36 -15.50 -43.08
CA GLN A 207 18.69 -15.78 -44.36
C GLN A 207 19.70 -15.92 -45.51
N TYR A 208 20.87 -15.27 -45.42
CA TYR A 208 21.97 -15.53 -46.36
C TYR A 208 22.58 -16.94 -46.20
N GLU A 209 22.51 -17.58 -45.02
CA GLU A 209 22.95 -18.98 -44.83
C GLU A 209 22.10 -19.94 -45.69
N ASP A 210 20.79 -19.69 -45.80
CA ASP A 210 19.89 -20.52 -46.62
C ASP A 210 20.18 -20.35 -48.12
N ILE A 211 20.42 -19.10 -48.56
CA ILE A 211 20.87 -18.80 -49.93
C ILE A 211 22.23 -19.46 -50.21
N PHE A 212 23.13 -19.44 -49.24
CA PHE A 212 24.45 -20.06 -49.34
C PHE A 212 24.34 -21.59 -49.46
N ARG A 213 23.50 -22.22 -48.62
CA ARG A 213 23.25 -23.66 -48.69
C ARG A 213 22.76 -24.08 -50.07
N GLN A 214 21.81 -23.35 -50.65
CA GLN A 214 21.32 -23.60 -52.01
C GLN A 214 22.44 -23.49 -53.07
N ARG A 215 23.35 -22.52 -52.91
CA ARG A 215 24.53 -22.38 -53.79
C ARG A 215 25.52 -23.53 -53.63
N CYS A 216 25.79 -23.99 -52.41
CA CYS A 216 26.61 -25.18 -52.16
C CYS A 216 26.00 -26.46 -52.74
N GLU A 217 24.69 -26.66 -52.60
CA GLU A 217 23.98 -27.78 -53.21
C GLU A 217 24.11 -27.75 -54.75
N THR A 218 24.05 -26.56 -55.35
CA THR A 218 24.28 -26.37 -56.79
C THR A 218 25.71 -26.71 -57.20
N ILE A 219 26.71 -26.31 -56.40
CA ILE A 219 28.12 -26.65 -56.64
C ILE A 219 28.33 -28.17 -56.51
N LEU A 220 27.76 -28.80 -55.47
CA LEU A 220 27.84 -30.25 -55.27
C LEU A 220 27.17 -31.03 -56.41
N GLN A 221 26.01 -30.59 -56.89
CA GLN A 221 25.36 -31.16 -58.06
C GLN A 221 26.26 -31.07 -59.31
N ALA A 222 26.91 -29.93 -59.53
CA ALA A 222 27.88 -29.77 -60.63
C ALA A 222 29.11 -30.69 -60.49
N PHE A 223 29.49 -31.07 -59.26
CA PHE A 223 30.53 -32.07 -58.98
C PHE A 223 30.05 -33.51 -59.18
N ASP A 224 28.80 -33.84 -58.89
CA ASP A 224 28.25 -35.18 -59.13
C ASP A 224 28.08 -35.46 -60.63
N GLU A 225 27.78 -34.42 -61.43
CA GLU A 225 27.80 -34.45 -62.90
C GLU A 225 29.22 -34.70 -63.49
N LEU A 226 30.28 -34.59 -62.67
CA LEU A 226 31.69 -34.69 -63.06
C LEU A 226 32.22 -36.13 -63.18
N LYS A 227 31.40 -37.15 -62.89
CA LYS A 227 31.80 -38.57 -62.97
C LYS A 227 31.94 -39.11 -64.40
N GLU A 228 31.76 -38.29 -65.43
CA GLU A 228 31.98 -38.68 -66.84
C GLU A 228 33.39 -38.27 -67.33
N GLU A 229 34.08 -39.21 -67.97
CA GLU A 229 35.55 -39.36 -68.15
C GLU A 229 36.36 -38.27 -68.89
N ASN A 230 35.91 -37.01 -69.01
CA ASN A 230 36.71 -35.95 -69.65
C ASN A 230 36.54 -34.56 -68.99
N ALA A 231 37.04 -34.39 -67.77
CA ALA A 231 37.13 -33.06 -67.15
C ALA A 231 38.24 -32.21 -67.80
N ASP A 232 37.83 -31.29 -68.68
CA ASP A 232 38.69 -30.26 -69.28
C ASP A 232 39.29 -29.32 -68.21
N ARG A 233 40.53 -28.84 -68.42
CA ARG A 233 41.24 -27.93 -67.49
C ARG A 233 40.48 -26.64 -67.25
N ALA A 234 39.83 -26.10 -68.29
CA ALA A 234 38.99 -24.92 -68.16
C ALA A 234 37.82 -25.16 -67.19
N TRP A 235 37.29 -26.38 -67.13
CA TRP A 235 36.19 -26.72 -66.23
C TRP A 235 36.64 -26.88 -64.77
N ILE A 236 37.79 -27.51 -64.54
CA ILE A 236 38.40 -27.59 -63.19
C ILE A 236 38.64 -26.19 -62.61
N LEU A 237 39.06 -25.24 -63.44
CA LEU A 237 39.27 -23.85 -63.02
C LEU A 237 37.98 -23.07 -62.79
N VAL A 238 36.93 -23.31 -63.58
CA VAL A 238 35.58 -22.76 -63.31
C VAL A 238 35.08 -23.24 -61.95
N GLN A 239 35.20 -24.54 -61.65
CA GLN A 239 34.78 -25.11 -60.37
C GLN A 239 35.63 -24.60 -59.20
N ALA A 240 36.94 -24.50 -59.38
CA ALA A 240 37.83 -23.89 -58.40
C ALA A 240 37.41 -22.44 -58.10
N LYS A 241 37.03 -21.66 -59.12
CA LYS A 241 36.55 -20.27 -58.94
C LYS A 241 35.18 -20.18 -58.28
N GLN A 242 34.29 -21.13 -58.56
CA GLN A 242 32.98 -21.22 -57.89
C GLN A 242 33.13 -21.61 -56.42
N ILE A 243 34.00 -22.57 -56.08
CA ILE A 243 34.32 -22.90 -54.68
C ILE A 243 35.01 -21.72 -53.99
N GLU A 244 35.95 -21.03 -54.65
CA GLU A 244 36.61 -19.84 -54.08
C GLU A 244 35.60 -18.73 -53.78
N THR A 245 34.67 -18.48 -54.70
CA THR A 245 33.61 -17.49 -54.50
C THR A 245 32.68 -17.90 -53.36
N ALA A 246 32.28 -19.18 -53.30
CA ALA A 246 31.46 -19.69 -52.21
C ALA A 246 32.20 -19.65 -50.86
N ALA A 247 33.48 -20.02 -50.79
CA ALA A 247 34.28 -19.95 -49.58
C ALA A 247 34.43 -18.50 -49.08
N LYS A 248 34.62 -17.55 -50.00
CA LYS A 248 34.66 -16.12 -49.69
C LYS A 248 33.31 -15.61 -49.16
N GLU A 249 32.21 -15.91 -49.84
CA GLU A 249 30.86 -15.53 -49.40
C GLU A 249 30.50 -16.16 -48.04
N LEU A 250 30.92 -17.42 -47.80
CA LEU A 250 30.74 -18.11 -46.52
C LEU A 250 31.50 -17.42 -45.39
N ARG A 251 32.75 -17.02 -45.67
CA ARG A 251 33.57 -16.29 -44.69
C ARG A 251 32.97 -14.92 -44.39
N GLU A 252 32.60 -14.16 -45.43
CA GLU A 252 31.96 -12.84 -45.27
C GLU A 252 30.63 -12.95 -44.50
N SER A 253 29.78 -13.94 -44.81
CA SER A 253 28.53 -14.18 -44.08
C SER A 253 28.77 -14.64 -42.63
N ALA A 254 29.77 -15.48 -42.39
CA ALA A 254 30.15 -15.89 -41.04
C ALA A 254 30.71 -14.72 -40.22
N GLU A 255 31.53 -13.86 -40.81
CA GLU A 255 32.04 -12.64 -40.18
C GLU A 255 30.94 -11.62 -39.88
N GLU A 256 29.99 -11.43 -40.80
CA GLU A 256 28.83 -10.56 -40.60
C GLU A 256 27.93 -11.09 -39.48
N THR A 257 27.68 -12.40 -39.45
CA THR A 257 26.90 -13.06 -38.40
C THR A 257 27.63 -12.99 -37.05
N LEU A 258 28.96 -13.16 -37.01
CA LEU A 258 29.76 -12.98 -35.80
C LEU A 258 29.71 -11.54 -35.29
N THR A 259 29.81 -10.57 -36.19
CA THR A 259 29.68 -9.13 -35.85
C THR A 259 28.28 -8.81 -35.33
N GLY A 260 27.25 -9.42 -35.92
CA GLY A 260 25.87 -9.35 -35.44
C GLY A 260 25.72 -9.91 -34.03
N LEU A 261 26.26 -11.11 -33.77
CA LEU A 261 26.26 -11.73 -32.43
C LEU A 261 27.03 -10.91 -31.39
N ASP A 262 28.18 -10.33 -31.76
CA ASP A 262 28.94 -9.42 -30.88
C ASP A 262 28.14 -8.16 -30.56
N SER A 263 27.43 -7.60 -31.54
CA SER A 263 26.53 -6.47 -31.34
C SER A 263 25.38 -6.82 -30.38
N ILE A 264 24.74 -7.98 -30.57
CA ILE A 264 23.68 -8.47 -29.67
C ILE A 264 24.23 -8.70 -28.27
N SER A 265 25.42 -9.29 -28.11
CA SER A 265 26.04 -9.49 -26.80
C SER A 265 26.35 -8.17 -26.10
N GLN A 266 26.85 -7.17 -26.82
CA GLN A 266 27.09 -5.83 -26.26
C GLN A 266 25.78 -5.16 -25.82
N GLN A 267 24.74 -5.23 -26.66
CA GLN A 267 23.43 -4.68 -26.32
C GLN A 267 22.77 -5.44 -25.15
N ALA A 268 22.92 -6.76 -25.07
CA ALA A 268 22.46 -7.57 -23.93
C ALA A 268 23.17 -7.18 -22.63
N LYS A 269 24.48 -6.91 -22.67
CA LYS A 269 25.24 -6.42 -21.51
C LYS A 269 24.81 -5.03 -21.08
N GLU A 270 24.50 -4.15 -22.04
CA GLU A 270 23.99 -2.82 -21.73
C GLU A 270 22.58 -2.90 -21.14
N LEU A 271 21.70 -3.75 -21.68
CA LEU A 271 20.40 -4.05 -21.09
C LEU A 271 20.52 -4.63 -19.69
N TYR A 272 21.47 -5.54 -19.46
CA TYR A 272 21.76 -6.07 -18.13
C TYR A 272 22.21 -4.96 -17.17
N ARG A 273 23.09 -4.06 -17.62
CA ARG A 273 23.57 -2.93 -16.82
C ARG A 273 22.44 -1.97 -16.44
N ILE A 274 21.56 -1.65 -17.40
CA ILE A 274 20.39 -0.78 -17.17
C ILE A 274 19.35 -1.51 -16.29
N SER A 275 19.12 -2.81 -16.51
CA SER A 275 18.28 -3.62 -15.64
C SER A 275 18.82 -3.70 -14.22
N ALA A 276 20.15 -3.75 -14.03
CA ALA A 276 20.79 -3.73 -12.72
C ALA A 276 20.70 -2.35 -12.04
N THR A 277 20.57 -1.25 -12.78
CA THR A 277 20.20 0.03 -12.19
C THR A 277 18.72 0.08 -11.83
N MET A 278 17.84 -0.59 -12.59
CA MET A 278 16.43 -0.79 -12.22
C MET A 278 16.26 -1.74 -11.01
N ASP A 279 17.20 -2.64 -10.76
CA ASP A 279 17.27 -3.44 -9.52
C ASP A 279 17.42 -2.54 -8.27
N GLN A 280 18.07 -1.37 -8.39
CA GLN A 280 18.05 -0.36 -7.32
C GLN A 280 16.66 0.26 -7.14
N PHE A 281 15.87 0.37 -8.20
CA PHE A 281 14.47 0.78 -8.09
C PHE A 281 13.61 -0.30 -7.44
N GLU A 282 13.87 -1.59 -7.71
CA GLU A 282 13.28 -2.70 -6.96
C GLU A 282 13.59 -2.58 -5.47
N HIS A 283 14.87 -2.41 -5.14
CA HIS A 283 15.28 -2.29 -3.75
C HIS A 283 14.59 -1.12 -3.04
N ASN A 284 14.30 -0.04 -3.76
CA ASN A 284 13.66 1.13 -3.19
C ASN A 284 12.12 1.08 -3.23
N THR A 285 11.51 0.33 -4.14
CA THR A 285 10.05 0.33 -4.35
C THR A 285 9.39 -0.92 -3.80
N ALA A 286 10.00 -2.09 -4.05
CA ALA A 286 9.40 -3.40 -3.82
C ALA A 286 10.10 -4.22 -2.73
N SER A 287 11.24 -3.80 -2.20
CA SER A 287 11.92 -4.51 -1.11
C SER A 287 11.14 -4.47 0.21
N ALA A 288 11.62 -5.24 1.19
CA ALA A 288 11.11 -5.24 2.55
C ALA A 288 11.19 -3.86 3.23
N ASP A 289 12.08 -2.97 2.78
CA ASP A 289 12.17 -1.57 3.23
C ASP A 289 11.71 -0.59 2.12
N GLY A 290 11.07 -1.12 1.07
CA GLY A 290 10.67 -0.39 -0.10
C GLY A 290 9.46 0.52 0.15
N MET A 291 9.28 1.52 -0.70
CA MET A 291 8.23 2.53 -0.58
C MET A 291 6.82 1.93 -0.54
N VAL A 292 6.54 0.89 -1.33
CA VAL A 292 5.24 0.21 -1.30
C VAL A 292 5.01 -0.42 0.06
N GLN A 293 6.02 -1.08 0.62
CA GLN A 293 5.95 -1.69 1.95
C GLN A 293 5.75 -0.62 3.04
N THR A 294 6.46 0.51 2.97
CA THR A 294 6.26 1.64 3.89
C THR A 294 4.83 2.19 3.85
N LEU A 295 4.20 2.26 2.67
CA LEU A 295 2.81 2.70 2.53
C LEU A 295 1.82 1.67 3.10
N LEU A 296 2.03 0.38 2.83
CA LEU A 296 1.22 -0.70 3.39
C LEU A 296 1.30 -0.72 4.92
N GLU A 297 2.51 -0.59 5.46
CA GLU A 297 2.74 -0.47 6.91
C GLU A 297 2.11 0.80 7.50
N ALA A 298 2.08 1.89 6.74
CA ALA A 298 1.40 3.11 7.16
C ALA A 298 -0.12 2.91 7.22
N PHE A 299 -0.74 2.24 6.23
CA PHE A 299 -2.17 1.87 6.29
C PHE A 299 -2.47 1.02 7.51
N GLU A 300 -1.69 -0.04 7.75
CA GLU A 300 -1.89 -0.92 8.90
C GLU A 300 -1.71 -0.16 10.23
N SER A 301 -0.65 0.64 10.34
CA SER A 301 -0.37 1.42 11.54
C SER A 301 -1.47 2.45 11.83
N ILE A 302 -1.97 3.16 10.83
CA ILE A 302 -3.03 4.16 10.99
C ILE A 302 -4.34 3.47 11.35
N ARG A 303 -4.65 2.33 10.73
CA ARG A 303 -5.81 1.51 11.07
C ARG A 303 -5.75 1.04 12.52
N ASP A 304 -4.57 0.62 13.01
CA ASP A 304 -4.37 0.23 14.40
C ASP A 304 -4.55 1.42 15.37
N ILE A 305 -4.02 2.60 15.03
CA ILE A 305 -4.23 3.83 15.82
C ILE A 305 -5.72 4.19 15.90
N LEU A 306 -6.45 4.16 14.78
CA LEU A 306 -7.89 4.42 14.75
C LEU A 306 -8.68 3.38 15.56
N LYS A 307 -8.33 2.09 15.48
CA LYS A 307 -8.95 1.03 16.30
C LYS A 307 -8.72 1.27 17.80
N LYS A 308 -7.50 1.65 18.19
CA LYS A 308 -7.18 2.03 19.57
C LYS A 308 -7.97 3.25 20.03
N ASN A 309 -8.13 4.26 19.16
CA ASN A 309 -8.94 5.44 19.44
C ASN A 309 -10.41 5.09 19.67
N LYS A 310 -10.97 4.23 18.80
CA LYS A 310 -12.35 3.77 18.92
C LYS A 310 -12.59 3.02 20.23
N ALA A 311 -11.65 2.15 20.61
CA ALA A 311 -11.69 1.43 21.88
C ALA A 311 -11.63 2.40 23.07
N LEU A 312 -10.70 3.36 23.07
CA LEU A 312 -10.58 4.37 24.12
C LEU A 312 -11.86 5.22 24.27
N ALA A 313 -12.47 5.64 23.16
CA ALA A 313 -13.74 6.39 23.20
C ALA A 313 -14.89 5.54 23.78
N ALA A 314 -14.95 4.25 23.42
CA ALA A 314 -15.93 3.31 23.97
C ALA A 314 -15.72 3.05 25.48
N ASP A 315 -14.47 2.90 25.92
CA ASP A 315 -14.13 2.73 27.33
C ASP A 315 -14.47 3.98 28.13
N SER A 316 -14.17 5.17 27.60
CA SER A 316 -14.54 6.45 28.21
C SER A 316 -16.06 6.60 28.35
N LYS A 317 -16.81 6.25 27.29
CA LYS A 317 -18.29 6.23 27.33
C LYS A 317 -18.82 5.30 28.42
N THR A 318 -18.21 4.13 28.56
CA THR A 318 -18.59 3.14 29.58
C THR A 318 -18.29 3.64 30.99
N ALA A 319 -17.17 4.35 31.19
CA ALA A 319 -16.78 4.91 32.48
C ALA A 319 -17.69 6.07 32.94
N ILE A 320 -18.21 6.87 32.02
CA ILE A 320 -19.03 8.06 32.35
C ILE A 320 -20.51 7.72 32.55
N LYS A 321 -21.03 6.70 31.88
CA LYS A 321 -22.45 6.29 31.96
C LYS A 321 -22.98 6.16 33.40
N PRO A 322 -22.24 5.57 34.37
CA PRO A 322 -22.65 5.56 35.77
C PRO A 322 -22.80 6.96 36.38
N VAL A 323 -21.90 7.89 36.08
CA VAL A 323 -21.99 9.28 36.59
C VAL A 323 -23.24 9.97 36.03
N GLN A 324 -23.54 9.76 34.74
CA GLN A 324 -24.73 10.32 34.10
C GLN A 324 -26.01 9.88 34.81
N ASN A 325 -26.23 8.57 34.94
CA ASN A 325 -27.39 8.02 35.65
C ASN A 325 -27.47 8.53 37.09
N LEU A 326 -26.33 8.59 37.78
CA LEU A 326 -26.27 8.99 39.17
C LEU A 326 -26.60 10.48 39.38
N THR A 327 -26.23 11.35 38.45
CA THR A 327 -26.58 12.79 38.54
C THR A 327 -28.09 13.02 38.44
N GLU A 328 -28.78 12.22 37.62
CA GLU A 328 -30.24 12.27 37.50
C GLU A 328 -30.90 11.81 38.81
N ASP A 329 -30.44 10.68 39.36
CA ASP A 329 -30.94 10.13 40.63
C ASP A 329 -30.66 11.07 41.82
N LEU A 330 -29.46 11.65 41.91
CA LEU A 330 -29.07 12.57 42.98
C LEU A 330 -29.90 13.85 42.99
N SER A 331 -30.24 14.38 41.81
CA SER A 331 -31.07 15.58 41.70
C SER A 331 -32.46 15.37 42.32
N ALA A 332 -33.09 14.23 42.01
CA ALA A 332 -34.38 13.86 42.59
C ALA A 332 -34.32 13.69 44.11
N VAL A 333 -33.28 13.04 44.62
CA VAL A 333 -33.10 12.81 46.07
C VAL A 333 -32.84 14.11 46.82
N VAL A 334 -31.99 15.00 46.30
CA VAL A 334 -31.73 16.31 46.95
C VAL A 334 -33.00 17.15 46.99
N PHE A 335 -33.81 17.14 45.92
CA PHE A 335 -35.09 17.81 45.92
C PHE A 335 -36.04 17.28 47.00
N GLU A 336 -36.14 15.95 47.15
CA GLU A 336 -36.95 15.32 48.19
C GLU A 336 -36.45 15.65 49.61
N VAL A 337 -35.13 15.61 49.83
CA VAL A 337 -34.50 15.97 51.11
C VAL A 337 -34.77 17.44 51.45
N SER A 338 -34.58 18.37 50.51
CA SER A 338 -34.85 19.80 50.70
C SER A 338 -36.33 20.08 51.03
N MET A 339 -37.27 19.42 50.34
CA MET A 339 -38.70 19.51 50.66
C MET A 339 -38.99 19.02 52.09
N ASN A 340 -38.46 17.86 52.48
CA ASN A 340 -38.66 17.29 53.81
C ASN A 340 -38.07 18.15 54.93
N ILE A 341 -36.88 18.74 54.72
CA ILE A 341 -36.28 19.71 55.64
C ILE A 341 -37.19 20.92 55.83
N GLN A 342 -37.76 21.44 54.74
CA GLN A 342 -38.66 22.59 54.80
C GLN A 342 -39.96 22.28 55.56
N PHE A 343 -40.52 21.08 55.38
CA PHE A 343 -41.68 20.63 56.15
C PHE A 343 -41.38 20.50 57.64
N ILE A 344 -40.23 19.92 58.00
CA ILE A 344 -39.80 19.81 59.41
C ILE A 344 -39.59 21.19 60.03
N ALA A 345 -38.95 22.11 59.32
CA ALA A 345 -38.74 23.49 59.78
C ALA A 345 -40.08 24.19 60.08
N LEU A 346 -41.01 24.11 59.12
CA LEU A 346 -42.31 24.75 59.21
C LEU A 346 -43.16 24.13 60.33
N ASN A 347 -43.18 22.80 60.42
CA ASN A 347 -43.86 22.09 61.49
C ASN A 347 -43.29 22.48 62.85
N ALA A 348 -41.96 22.51 63.00
CA ALA A 348 -41.32 22.93 64.24
C ALA A 348 -41.70 24.37 64.62
N GLN A 349 -41.67 25.32 63.68
CA GLN A 349 -42.07 26.71 63.93
C GLN A 349 -43.54 26.85 64.33
N ILE A 350 -44.46 26.18 63.63
CA ILE A 350 -45.89 26.20 63.98
C ILE A 350 -46.11 25.63 65.39
N ARG A 351 -45.42 24.54 65.74
CA ARG A 351 -45.55 23.92 67.07
C ARG A 351 -44.90 24.74 68.18
N SER A 352 -43.79 25.42 67.91
CA SER A 352 -43.16 26.38 68.83
C SER A 352 -44.16 27.45 69.30
N ILE A 353 -44.95 27.99 68.37
CA ILE A 353 -45.95 29.02 68.67
C ILE A 353 -47.08 28.47 69.55
N GLN A 354 -47.41 27.17 69.44
CA GLN A 354 -48.53 26.54 70.13
C GLN A 354 -48.23 26.15 71.60
N VAL A 355 -46.99 25.84 71.94
CA VAL A 355 -46.62 25.37 73.31
C VAL A 355 -46.39 26.52 74.31
N GLY A 356 -46.33 27.76 73.82
CA GLY A 356 -46.18 28.96 74.65
C GLY A 356 -44.74 29.28 75.03
N ALA A 357 -44.50 30.56 75.29
CA ALA A 357 -43.17 31.14 75.51
C ALA A 357 -42.51 30.64 76.81
N GLY A 358 -41.24 30.25 76.73
CA GLY A 358 -40.38 29.82 77.83
C GLY A 358 -40.28 28.29 78.04
N SER A 359 -40.90 27.47 77.19
CA SER A 359 -40.84 26.00 77.32
C SER A 359 -39.56 25.41 76.70
N GLY A 360 -39.08 24.29 77.23
CA GLY A 360 -37.96 23.55 76.62
C GLY A 360 -38.25 23.12 75.18
N LEU A 361 -39.53 22.88 74.85
CA LEU A 361 -40.02 22.55 73.52
C LEU A 361 -39.94 23.73 72.54
N GLU A 362 -40.16 24.96 73.01
CA GLU A 362 -39.95 26.16 72.20
C GLU A 362 -38.48 26.29 71.78
N ILE A 363 -37.55 26.09 72.73
CA ILE A 363 -36.10 26.14 72.45
C ILE A 363 -35.69 25.05 71.45
N LEU A 364 -36.17 23.82 71.63
CA LEU A 364 -35.91 22.71 70.71
C LEU A 364 -36.48 22.98 69.32
N ALA A 365 -37.68 23.55 69.24
CA ALA A 365 -38.32 23.88 67.97
C ALA A 365 -37.61 25.03 67.25
N ALA A 366 -37.19 26.08 67.96
CA ALA A 366 -36.37 27.17 67.41
C ALA A 366 -35.04 26.64 66.87
N ARG A 367 -34.35 25.77 67.64
CA ARG A 367 -33.10 25.15 67.20
C ARG A 367 -33.29 24.21 66.01
N THR A 368 -34.42 23.51 65.94
CA THR A 368 -34.81 22.69 64.78
C THR A 368 -35.01 23.54 63.54
N ALA A 369 -35.63 24.72 63.69
CA ALA A 369 -35.80 25.66 62.59
C ALA A 369 -34.44 26.20 62.09
N GLU A 370 -33.52 26.55 62.99
CA GLU A 370 -32.16 26.99 62.65
C GLU A 370 -31.41 25.92 61.85
N ILE A 371 -31.35 24.69 62.37
CA ILE A 371 -30.66 23.57 61.69
C ILE A 371 -31.32 23.26 60.34
N SER A 372 -32.65 23.33 60.27
CA SER A 372 -33.34 23.12 59.00
C SER A 372 -33.06 24.24 57.99
N SER A 373 -32.84 25.48 58.44
CA SER A 373 -32.42 26.58 57.58
C SER A 373 -31.01 26.35 57.03
N GLU A 374 -30.07 25.91 57.88
CA GLU A 374 -28.70 25.57 57.48
C GLU A 374 -28.70 24.41 56.46
N LEU A 375 -29.46 23.35 56.74
CA LEU A 375 -29.61 22.20 55.85
C LEU A 375 -30.25 22.58 54.51
N ARG A 376 -31.17 23.56 54.50
CA ARG A 376 -31.77 24.08 53.27
C ARG A 376 -30.74 24.80 52.42
N GLU A 377 -29.95 25.71 53.00
CA GLU A 377 -28.89 26.42 52.27
C GLU A 377 -27.87 25.43 51.68
N LEU A 378 -27.52 24.41 52.45
CA LEU A 378 -26.65 23.34 51.98
C LEU A 378 -27.29 22.49 50.88
N GLY A 379 -28.58 22.19 50.99
CA GLY A 379 -29.37 21.49 49.97
C GLY A 379 -29.46 22.28 48.66
N ASP A 380 -29.72 23.58 48.73
CA ASP A 380 -29.75 24.48 47.56
C ASP A 380 -28.38 24.53 46.87
N THR A 381 -27.31 24.64 47.65
CA THR A 381 -25.93 24.60 47.14
C THR A 381 -25.58 23.25 46.50
N THR A 382 -26.01 22.14 47.12
CA THR A 382 -25.79 20.78 46.61
C THR A 382 -26.56 20.56 45.30
N SER A 383 -27.79 21.05 45.21
CA SER A 383 -28.62 21.00 44.00
C SER A 383 -27.98 21.77 42.84
N ALA A 384 -27.45 22.96 43.11
CA ALA A 384 -26.70 23.73 42.11
C ALA A 384 -25.47 22.97 41.59
N GLN A 385 -24.71 22.32 42.49
CA GLN A 385 -23.54 21.52 42.13
C GLN A 385 -23.89 20.25 41.35
N ILE A 386 -25.00 19.58 41.68
CA ILE A 386 -25.50 18.43 40.90
C ILE A 386 -25.88 18.89 39.49
N THR A 387 -26.53 20.05 39.37
CA THR A 387 -26.90 20.61 38.06
C THR A 387 -25.66 20.92 37.22
N GLU A 388 -24.63 21.52 37.82
CA GLU A 388 -23.34 21.78 37.17
C GLU A 388 -22.63 20.49 36.74
N LEU A 389 -22.60 19.47 37.61
CA LEU A 389 -22.05 18.16 37.30
C LEU A 389 -22.82 17.49 36.15
N HIS A 390 -24.16 17.52 36.17
CA HIS A 390 -25.01 16.97 35.12
C HIS A 390 -24.76 17.65 33.76
N GLN A 391 -24.65 18.98 33.73
CA GLN A 391 -24.31 19.73 32.51
C GLN A 391 -22.92 19.36 31.98
N THR A 392 -21.94 19.20 32.86
CA THR A 392 -20.56 18.80 32.53
C THR A 392 -20.55 17.39 31.93
N VAL A 393 -21.24 16.44 32.57
CA VAL A 393 -21.36 15.05 32.12
C VAL A 393 -22.06 14.94 30.77
N ASN A 394 -23.14 15.70 30.55
CA ASN A 394 -23.81 15.72 29.26
C ASN A 394 -22.93 16.30 28.14
N SER A 395 -22.17 17.36 28.43
CA SER A 395 -21.24 17.94 27.48
C SER A 395 -20.11 16.97 27.14
N LEU A 396 -19.59 16.27 28.15
CA LEU A 396 -18.57 15.24 28.00
C LEU A 396 -19.08 14.02 27.21
N THR A 397 -20.30 13.57 27.48
CA THR A 397 -20.93 12.44 26.77
C THR A 397 -21.08 12.77 25.29
N ARG A 398 -21.56 13.97 24.95
CA ARG A 398 -21.64 14.43 23.55
C ARG A 398 -20.28 14.49 22.89
N ALA A 399 -19.25 15.02 23.58
CA ALA A 399 -17.90 15.09 23.04
C ALA A 399 -17.34 13.69 22.71
N ILE A 400 -17.56 12.71 23.59
CA ILE A 400 -17.13 11.33 23.37
C ILE A 400 -17.93 10.64 22.26
N GLU A 401 -19.23 10.92 22.16
CA GLU A 401 -20.05 10.38 21.07
C GLU A 401 -19.60 10.92 19.71
N THR A 402 -19.34 12.23 19.62
CA THR A 402 -18.78 12.83 18.40
C THR A 402 -17.42 12.24 18.04
N ASP A 403 -16.51 12.05 19.01
CA ASP A 403 -15.19 11.42 18.77
C ASP A 403 -15.36 9.95 18.33
N PHE A 404 -16.27 9.19 18.96
CA PHE A 404 -16.54 7.81 18.59
C PHE A 404 -17.11 7.67 17.18
N GLU A 405 -18.09 8.50 16.83
CA GLU A 405 -18.71 8.52 15.49
C GLU A 405 -17.70 8.96 14.43
N GLY A 406 -16.92 10.00 14.71
CA GLY A 406 -15.86 10.47 13.82
C GLY A 406 -14.80 9.40 13.55
N VAL A 407 -14.28 8.77 14.60
CA VAL A 407 -13.27 7.70 14.46
C VAL A 407 -13.85 6.51 13.70
N SER A 408 -15.11 6.14 13.97
CA SER A 408 -15.73 5.03 13.25
C SER A 408 -15.90 5.34 11.76
N HIS A 409 -16.36 6.55 11.42
CA HIS A 409 -16.54 6.95 10.03
C HIS A 409 -15.21 6.98 9.27
N THR A 410 -14.17 7.57 9.86
CA THR A 410 -12.83 7.60 9.24
C THR A 410 -12.22 6.20 9.10
N LEU A 411 -12.47 5.30 10.06
CA LEU A 411 -12.03 3.91 9.96
C LEU A 411 -12.74 3.17 8.82
N ASP A 412 -14.05 3.35 8.67
CA ASP A 412 -14.83 2.71 7.61
C ASP A 412 -14.41 3.24 6.22
N GLU A 413 -14.21 4.56 6.08
CA GLU A 413 -13.67 5.18 4.85
C GLU A 413 -12.26 4.70 4.53
N LEU A 414 -11.41 4.56 5.55
CA LEU A 414 -10.06 4.03 5.37
C LEU A 414 -10.13 2.57 4.93
N ASP A 415 -10.94 1.72 5.54
CA ASP A 415 -11.05 0.31 5.18
C ASP A 415 -11.60 0.11 3.76
N GLU A 416 -12.57 0.92 3.33
CA GLU A 416 -13.10 0.87 1.95
C GLU A 416 -12.05 1.33 0.92
N SER A 417 -11.36 2.44 1.19
CA SER A 417 -10.37 2.99 0.26
C SER A 417 -9.06 2.21 0.24
N SER A 418 -8.60 1.74 1.40
CA SER A 418 -7.33 1.03 1.56
C SER A 418 -7.34 -0.35 0.91
N GLN A 419 -8.41 -1.14 1.02
CA GLN A 419 -8.42 -2.52 0.47
C GLN A 419 -8.11 -2.56 -1.03
N LYS A 420 -8.71 -1.65 -1.80
CA LYS A 420 -8.46 -1.57 -3.25
C LYS A 420 -7.04 -1.08 -3.53
N ILE A 421 -6.58 -0.07 -2.79
CA ILE A 421 -5.25 0.51 -2.98
C ILE A 421 -4.15 -0.49 -2.58
N GLU A 422 -4.32 -1.20 -1.46
CA GLU A 422 -3.40 -2.23 -0.97
C GLU A 422 -3.30 -3.38 -1.98
N ALA A 423 -4.41 -3.84 -2.55
CA ALA A 423 -4.40 -4.86 -3.61
C ALA A 423 -3.63 -4.37 -4.86
N GLU A 424 -3.94 -3.17 -5.35
CA GLU A 424 -3.24 -2.57 -6.50
C GLU A 424 -1.73 -2.38 -6.21
N LEU A 425 -1.36 -2.06 -4.97
CA LEU A 425 0.04 -1.91 -4.53
C LEU A 425 0.77 -3.26 -4.46
N HIS A 426 0.09 -4.32 -3.99
CA HIS A 426 0.62 -5.67 -4.02
C HIS A 426 0.85 -6.17 -5.45
N ASP A 427 -0.13 -5.97 -6.34
CA ASP A 427 -0.02 -6.35 -7.75
C ASP A 427 1.14 -5.62 -8.44
N LEU A 428 1.33 -4.32 -8.14
CA LEU A 428 2.45 -3.54 -8.64
C LEU A 428 3.79 -4.11 -8.16
N ARG A 429 3.91 -4.40 -6.85
CA ARG A 429 5.14 -4.96 -6.25
C ARG A 429 5.47 -6.32 -6.86
N ASP A 430 4.50 -7.22 -6.85
CA ASP A 430 4.70 -8.61 -7.26
C ASP A 430 4.90 -8.71 -8.78
N GLY A 431 4.24 -7.84 -9.57
CA GLY A 431 4.45 -7.69 -11.00
C GLY A 431 5.85 -7.20 -11.35
N ALA A 432 6.35 -6.17 -10.65
CA ALA A 432 7.71 -5.67 -10.86
C ALA A 432 8.77 -6.72 -10.52
N LEU A 433 8.62 -7.44 -9.41
CA LEU A 433 9.52 -8.54 -9.00
C LEU A 433 9.55 -9.66 -10.05
N ASN A 434 8.38 -10.06 -10.56
CA ASN A 434 8.28 -11.11 -11.55
C ASN A 434 8.94 -10.69 -12.88
N SER A 435 8.71 -9.46 -13.35
CA SER A 435 9.32 -8.95 -14.58
C SER A 435 10.85 -8.87 -14.50
N LEU A 436 11.42 -8.46 -13.36
CA LEU A 436 12.88 -8.43 -13.16
C LEU A 436 13.50 -9.84 -13.17
N SER A 437 12.89 -10.79 -12.46
CA SER A 437 13.32 -12.19 -12.48
C SER A 437 13.31 -12.75 -13.91
N LEU A 438 12.24 -12.48 -14.67
CA LEU A 438 12.12 -12.92 -16.06
C LEU A 438 13.18 -12.29 -16.96
N ILE A 439 13.48 -11.00 -16.80
CA ILE A 439 14.53 -10.31 -17.56
C ILE A 439 15.90 -10.93 -17.29
N ALA A 440 16.23 -11.20 -16.03
CA ALA A 440 17.49 -11.85 -15.66
C ALA A 440 17.63 -13.24 -16.30
N ASP A 441 16.57 -14.06 -16.24
CA ASP A 441 16.54 -15.40 -16.83
C ASP A 441 16.64 -15.36 -18.37
N MET A 442 15.96 -14.40 -19.01
CA MET A 442 16.01 -14.20 -20.46
C MET A 442 17.39 -13.73 -20.92
N LEU A 443 18.03 -12.80 -20.21
CA LEU A 443 19.38 -12.34 -20.53
C LEU A 443 20.40 -13.48 -20.41
N GLY A 444 20.29 -14.32 -19.38
CA GLY A 444 21.11 -15.53 -19.24
C GLY A 444 20.89 -16.53 -20.39
N SER A 445 19.63 -16.68 -20.83
CA SER A 445 19.28 -17.54 -21.96
C SER A 445 19.88 -17.03 -23.28
N VAL A 446 19.79 -15.72 -23.54
CA VAL A 446 20.38 -15.05 -24.72
C VAL A 446 21.90 -15.24 -24.74
N GLU A 447 22.59 -15.05 -23.61
CA GLU A 447 24.05 -15.22 -23.54
C GLU A 447 24.48 -16.68 -23.82
N SER A 448 23.71 -17.65 -23.32
CA SER A 448 23.96 -19.07 -23.60
C SER A 448 23.79 -19.41 -25.08
N LEU A 449 22.76 -18.86 -25.74
CA LEU A 449 22.49 -19.06 -27.17
C LEU A 449 23.58 -18.44 -28.04
N ILE A 450 23.99 -17.20 -27.75
CA ILE A 450 25.07 -16.51 -28.45
C ILE A 450 26.38 -17.32 -28.37
N THR A 451 26.72 -17.83 -27.19
CA THR A 451 27.92 -18.64 -26.98
C THR A 451 27.86 -19.95 -27.78
N GLY A 452 26.68 -20.58 -27.81
CA GLY A 452 26.43 -21.80 -28.59
C GLY A 452 26.59 -21.59 -30.10
N ASP A 453 26.07 -20.50 -30.64
CA ASP A 453 26.13 -20.21 -32.08
C ASP A 453 27.49 -19.67 -32.54
N ARG A 454 28.21 -18.93 -31.68
CA ARG A 454 29.61 -18.53 -31.93
C ARG A 454 30.52 -19.74 -32.17
N ASN A 455 30.33 -20.81 -31.40
CA ASN A 455 31.08 -22.06 -31.56
C ASN A 455 30.75 -22.80 -32.88
N LYS A 456 29.55 -22.59 -33.43
CA LYS A 456 29.17 -23.16 -34.74
C LYS A 456 29.72 -22.32 -35.89
N LEU A 457 29.69 -21.00 -35.79
CA LEU A 457 30.22 -20.09 -36.82
C LEU A 457 31.74 -20.18 -36.97
N THR A 458 32.47 -20.36 -35.86
CA THR A 458 33.92 -20.63 -35.91
C THR A 458 34.25 -21.94 -36.65
N ARG A 459 33.39 -22.98 -36.53
CA ARG A 459 33.51 -24.20 -37.34
C ARG A 459 33.24 -23.93 -38.82
N ILE A 460 32.24 -23.11 -39.14
CA ILE A 460 31.92 -22.72 -40.52
C ILE A 460 33.09 -21.95 -41.15
N SER A 461 33.71 -21.04 -40.41
CA SER A 461 34.94 -20.35 -40.86
C SER A 461 36.07 -21.33 -41.16
N SER A 462 36.28 -22.35 -40.31
CA SER A 462 37.31 -23.37 -40.56
C SER A 462 37.02 -24.25 -41.79
N ILE A 463 35.74 -24.44 -42.12
CA ILE A 463 35.33 -25.13 -43.35
C ILE A 463 35.64 -24.27 -44.57
N ALA A 464 35.40 -22.94 -44.50
CA ALA A 464 35.79 -22.02 -45.56
C ALA A 464 37.31 -22.06 -45.82
N ASP A 465 38.13 -22.08 -44.77
CA ASP A 465 39.59 -22.23 -44.89
C ASP A 465 39.97 -23.55 -45.58
N THR A 466 39.30 -24.65 -45.22
CA THR A 466 39.51 -25.97 -45.85
C THR A 466 39.11 -25.99 -47.33
N LEU A 467 38.05 -25.25 -47.70
CA LEU A 467 37.62 -25.12 -49.10
C LEU A 467 38.63 -24.32 -49.92
N GLU A 468 39.23 -23.28 -49.36
CA GLU A 468 40.29 -22.52 -50.02
C GLU A 468 41.57 -23.34 -50.21
N ASP A 469 41.94 -24.15 -49.22
CA ASP A 469 43.04 -25.11 -49.36
C ASP A 469 42.77 -26.10 -50.51
N ARG A 470 41.51 -26.56 -50.65
CA ARG A 470 41.10 -27.44 -51.74
C ARG A 470 41.11 -26.74 -53.09
N VAL A 471 40.72 -25.47 -53.15
CA VAL A 471 40.85 -24.64 -54.36
C VAL A 471 42.31 -24.52 -54.77
N ALA A 472 43.22 -24.25 -53.82
CA ALA A 472 44.66 -24.19 -54.08
C ALA A 472 45.19 -25.53 -54.64
N GLU A 473 44.71 -26.65 -54.12
CA GLU A 473 45.03 -27.98 -54.63
C GLU A 473 44.51 -28.21 -56.06
N LEU A 474 43.25 -27.87 -56.36
CA LEU A 474 42.65 -27.99 -57.70
C LEU A 474 43.37 -27.12 -58.73
N VAL A 475 43.74 -25.90 -58.34
CA VAL A 475 44.55 -24.97 -59.15
C VAL A 475 45.94 -25.54 -59.43
N SER A 476 46.55 -26.22 -58.46
CA SER A 476 47.82 -26.95 -58.62
C SER A 476 47.67 -28.16 -59.54
N GLN A 477 46.60 -28.95 -59.39
CA GLN A 477 46.28 -30.13 -60.22
C GLN A 477 46.02 -29.75 -61.69
N ALA A 478 45.43 -28.58 -61.95
CA ALA A 478 45.27 -28.01 -63.28
C ALA A 478 46.61 -27.67 -63.98
N LYS A 479 47.75 -27.80 -63.26
CA LYS A 479 49.13 -27.56 -63.74
C LYS A 479 49.34 -26.15 -64.31
N LEU A 480 48.63 -25.15 -63.77
CA LEU A 480 48.75 -23.74 -64.16
C LEU A 480 50.19 -23.22 -64.10
N GLN A 481 51.00 -23.73 -63.18
CA GLN A 481 52.42 -23.36 -63.04
C GLN A 481 53.31 -23.82 -64.20
N LYS A 482 52.83 -24.72 -65.08
CA LYS A 482 53.59 -25.26 -66.23
C LYS A 482 53.15 -24.67 -67.58
N LEU A 483 52.18 -23.76 -67.59
CA LEU A 483 51.65 -23.12 -68.80
C LEU A 483 52.43 -21.85 -69.14
N SER A 484 52.57 -21.54 -70.43
CA SER A 484 53.14 -20.27 -70.87
C SER A 484 52.19 -19.11 -70.54
N ALA A 485 52.70 -17.88 -70.38
CA ALA A 485 51.87 -16.72 -70.05
C ALA A 485 50.73 -16.50 -71.07
N LYS A 486 50.93 -16.88 -72.34
CA LYS A 486 49.94 -16.77 -73.41
C LYS A 486 48.83 -17.82 -73.30
N ASP A 487 49.19 -19.07 -72.99
CA ASP A 487 48.22 -20.16 -72.84
C ASP A 487 47.39 -19.99 -71.57
N ARG A 488 47.99 -19.39 -70.52
CA ARG A 488 47.29 -19.02 -69.30
C ARG A 488 46.24 -17.93 -69.56
N ALA A 489 46.56 -16.90 -70.34
CA ALA A 489 45.61 -15.84 -70.68
C ALA A 489 44.41 -16.35 -71.50
N LEU A 490 44.65 -17.26 -72.46
CA LEU A 490 43.57 -17.90 -73.25
C LEU A 490 42.67 -18.77 -72.38
N LEU A 491 43.26 -19.51 -71.44
CA LEU A 491 42.51 -20.34 -70.50
C LEU A 491 41.71 -19.50 -69.50
N GLU A 492 42.27 -18.39 -69.01
CA GLU A 492 41.57 -17.43 -68.15
C GLU A 492 40.38 -16.77 -68.88
N GLU A 493 40.53 -16.42 -70.15
CA GLU A 493 39.43 -15.90 -70.99
C GLU A 493 38.31 -16.94 -71.20
N GLU A 494 38.67 -18.20 -71.45
CA GLU A 494 37.70 -19.30 -71.57
C GLU A 494 36.97 -19.57 -70.25
N VAL A 495 37.68 -19.54 -69.12
CA VAL A 495 37.11 -19.69 -67.78
C VAL A 495 36.12 -18.56 -67.50
N GLU A 496 36.46 -17.30 -67.80
CA GLU A 496 35.56 -16.17 -67.57
C GLU A 496 34.31 -16.24 -68.46
N GLN A 497 34.45 -16.63 -69.74
CA GLN A 497 33.30 -16.84 -70.63
C GLN A 497 32.36 -17.95 -70.11
N ARG A 498 32.92 -19.05 -69.58
CA ARG A 498 32.14 -20.13 -68.97
C ARG A 498 31.49 -19.68 -67.67
N LEU A 499 32.20 -18.95 -66.80
CA LEU A 499 31.64 -18.36 -65.58
C LEU A 499 30.49 -17.39 -65.90
N GLN A 500 30.61 -16.57 -66.94
CA GLN A 500 29.56 -15.64 -67.34
C GLN A 500 28.29 -16.37 -67.83
N LYS A 501 28.44 -17.50 -68.54
CA LYS A 501 27.32 -18.39 -68.89
C LYS A 501 26.66 -19.01 -67.66
N VAL A 502 27.46 -19.48 -66.70
CA VAL A 502 26.94 -20.06 -65.45
C VAL A 502 26.27 -19.00 -64.58
N ARG A 503 26.84 -17.78 -64.47
CA ARG A 503 26.21 -16.63 -63.79
C ARG A 503 24.89 -16.23 -64.47
N GLY A 504 24.85 -16.19 -65.80
CA GLY A 504 23.62 -15.93 -66.56
C GLY A 504 22.54 -17.02 -66.38
N ALA A 505 22.95 -18.28 -66.26
CA ALA A 505 22.06 -19.41 -65.96
C ALA A 505 21.57 -19.41 -64.50
N MET A 506 22.41 -18.97 -63.55
CA MET A 506 22.03 -18.82 -62.14
C MET A 506 21.03 -17.66 -61.94
N HIS A 507 21.21 -16.52 -62.61
CA HIS A 507 20.24 -15.41 -62.54
C HIS A 507 18.88 -15.74 -63.17
N THR A 508 18.81 -16.71 -64.08
CA THR A 508 17.55 -17.20 -64.68
C THR A 508 16.92 -18.36 -63.91
N ARG A 509 17.64 -18.96 -62.94
CA ARG A 509 17.17 -20.03 -62.04
C ARG A 509 16.90 -19.59 -60.60
N VAL A 510 17.03 -18.30 -60.28
CA VAL A 510 16.34 -17.78 -59.08
C VAL A 510 14.85 -17.94 -59.37
N PRO A 511 14.10 -18.74 -58.60
CA PRO A 511 12.67 -18.86 -58.84
C PRO A 511 12.08 -17.47 -58.76
N THR A 512 11.31 -17.12 -59.79
CA THR A 512 10.52 -15.90 -59.91
C THR A 512 9.40 -15.83 -58.85
N GLU A 513 9.54 -16.55 -57.74
CA GLU A 513 8.65 -16.55 -56.57
C GLU A 513 9.12 -15.54 -55.50
N LEU A 514 10.34 -15.01 -55.58
CA LEU A 514 10.84 -13.94 -54.69
C LEU A 514 10.79 -12.53 -55.32
N ALA A 515 10.44 -12.43 -56.61
CA ALA A 515 10.33 -11.15 -57.33
C ALA A 515 8.89 -10.66 -57.48
N ASP A 516 7.91 -11.40 -56.96
CA ASP A 516 6.53 -10.92 -56.93
C ASP A 516 6.37 -10.01 -55.71
N THR A 517 6.33 -8.70 -55.95
CA THR A 517 6.03 -7.67 -54.95
C THR A 517 4.71 -7.94 -54.21
N ASP A 518 3.84 -8.78 -54.76
CA ASP A 518 2.60 -9.25 -54.11
C ASP A 518 2.86 -10.27 -52.99
N SER A 519 3.98 -11.00 -52.97
CA SER A 519 4.34 -11.92 -51.88
C SER A 519 4.85 -11.19 -50.63
N MET A 520 5.62 -10.11 -50.81
CA MET A 520 6.02 -9.24 -49.70
C MET A 520 4.83 -8.43 -49.15
N LEU A 521 3.88 -8.03 -50.01
CA LEU A 521 2.60 -7.45 -49.57
C LEU A 521 1.72 -8.47 -48.85
N ALA A 522 1.67 -9.73 -49.28
CA ALA A 522 0.91 -10.80 -48.61
C ALA A 522 1.47 -11.17 -47.22
N ILE A 523 2.79 -11.06 -47.01
CA ILE A 523 3.41 -11.24 -45.68
C ILE A 523 3.12 -10.02 -44.79
N SER A 524 3.15 -8.80 -45.35
CA SER A 524 2.74 -7.58 -44.66
C SER A 524 1.24 -7.59 -44.28
N GLU A 525 0.36 -8.06 -45.16
CA GLU A 525 -1.08 -8.25 -44.89
C GLU A 525 -1.35 -9.41 -43.91
N LYS A 526 -0.56 -10.50 -43.94
CA LYS A 526 -0.63 -11.55 -42.90
C LYS A 526 -0.12 -11.10 -41.54
N GLN A 527 0.85 -10.18 -41.49
CA GLN A 527 1.31 -9.57 -40.24
C GLN A 527 0.35 -8.48 -39.74
N SER A 528 -0.30 -7.73 -40.65
CA SER A 528 -1.37 -6.78 -40.34
C SER A 528 -2.62 -7.49 -39.82
N SER A 529 -3.07 -8.55 -40.47
CA SER A 529 -4.22 -9.36 -40.03
C SER A 529 -3.94 -10.14 -38.74
N ARG A 530 -2.68 -10.53 -38.45
CA ARG A 530 -2.27 -11.07 -37.14
C ARG A 530 -2.18 -10.00 -36.05
N ARG A 531 -1.79 -8.76 -36.37
CA ARG A 531 -1.88 -7.62 -35.45
C ARG A 531 -3.34 -7.26 -35.14
N GLU A 532 -4.23 -7.26 -36.13
CA GLU A 532 -5.67 -7.01 -35.92
C GLU A 532 -6.36 -8.16 -35.18
N SER A 533 -5.96 -9.42 -35.42
CA SER A 533 -6.47 -10.58 -34.65
C SER A 533 -5.92 -10.66 -33.23
N ALA A 534 -4.72 -10.12 -32.96
CA ALA A 534 -4.17 -10.01 -31.61
C ALA A 534 -4.80 -8.85 -30.82
N VAL A 535 -5.20 -7.77 -31.50
CA VAL A 535 -5.95 -6.66 -30.89
C VAL A 535 -7.41 -7.03 -30.65
N SER A 536 -8.03 -7.89 -31.48
CA SER A 536 -9.41 -8.38 -31.26
C SER A 536 -9.55 -9.49 -30.21
N LEU A 537 -8.46 -9.91 -29.56
CA LEU A 537 -8.47 -10.89 -28.46
C LEU A 537 -8.22 -10.26 -27.08
N SER A 538 -8.20 -8.92 -26.98
CA SER A 538 -7.88 -8.22 -25.73
C SER A 538 -9.04 -7.50 -25.04
N CYS A 539 -10.21 -7.31 -25.66
CA CYS A 539 -11.37 -6.70 -24.99
C CYS A 539 -12.66 -7.26 -25.61
N ASP A 540 -13.30 -8.23 -24.93
CA ASP A 540 -14.75 -8.49 -24.91
C ASP A 540 -14.99 -9.94 -24.46
N ASN A 541 -14.95 -10.18 -23.14
CA ASN A 541 -15.69 -11.23 -22.44
C ASN A 541 -15.46 -11.11 -20.92
N ILE A 542 -16.02 -10.06 -20.31
CA ILE A 542 -16.42 -10.07 -18.89
C ILE A 542 -17.82 -9.45 -18.82
N GLU A 543 -18.82 -10.20 -19.23
CA GLU A 543 -20.17 -10.14 -18.67
C GLU A 543 -20.63 -11.59 -18.45
N LEU A 544 -21.23 -11.83 -17.27
CA LEU A 544 -21.70 -13.11 -16.69
C LEU A 544 -20.66 -13.93 -15.91
N PHE A 545 -20.40 -13.52 -14.66
CA PHE A 545 -20.98 -14.12 -13.45
C PHE A 545 -20.73 -13.23 -12.22
#